data_AF-A0A388L1H1-F1
#
_entry.id   AF-A0A388L1H1-F1
#
_cell.length_a   1.000
_cell.length_b   1.000
_cell.length_c   1.000
_cell.angle_alpha   90.00
_cell.angle_beta   90.00
_cell.angle_gamma   90.00
#
_symmetry.space_group_name_H-M   'P 1'
#
loop_
_entity.id
_entity.type
_entity.pdbx_description
1 polymer ?
#
loop_
_entity_poly.entity_id
_entity_poly.type
_entity_poly.pdbx_seq_one_letter_code
_entity_poly.pdbx_strand_id
1 'polypeptide(L)'
;MILLQNAKELIQQGGKVVVKKIVRSKTTTERNRATLAAYLRTPRSDMKMSKLPTKKLIRLYKTVGLLMEKMMKYRLRTKLDRIIARKTGVSVRKRINIKLPFDSRILKRGVRETAEDLVGTIIQDKPMVDFVKTRIRVLWLRNCKVAKLIHNQKKYANEEEHPWSCKGRELPKHAGHILTRFSELEIPDFLRNSRNVTKSGKASDIRIISRAIVDAVKHLRSKKEPKMEPDRIYSRQQARRTTWIDEEVRIWRKQFNGLVLSPIDMNQGDTAVICPIVYRHGFGKTFAWNSNYEQVGTLDTEEKILKRSKEDFLKSGLMSIGK
;
A
#
# COMPACT_ATOMS: atom_id res chain seq x y z
N MET A 1 -6.99 -9.40 -51.16
CA MET A 1 -7.53 -10.03 -49.92
C MET A 1 -7.94 -8.88 -48.99
N ILE A 2 -9.24 -8.67 -48.79
CA ILE A 2 -9.76 -7.52 -48.05
C ILE A 2 -9.71 -7.83 -46.55
N LEU A 3 -9.19 -6.91 -45.72
CA LEU A 3 -9.25 -7.04 -44.27
C LEU A 3 -10.71 -6.93 -43.81
N LEU A 4 -11.13 -7.76 -42.84
CA LEU A 4 -12.52 -7.81 -42.33
C LEU A 4 -13.09 -6.44 -41.97
N GLN A 5 -12.25 -5.50 -41.50
CA GLN A 5 -12.65 -4.15 -41.14
C GLN A 5 -13.14 -3.34 -42.35
N ASN A 6 -12.58 -3.57 -43.54
CA ASN A 6 -12.94 -2.89 -44.79
C ASN A 6 -14.04 -3.66 -45.56
N ALA A 7 -14.27 -4.93 -45.22
CA ALA A 7 -15.38 -5.72 -45.78
C ALA A 7 -16.74 -5.25 -45.23
N LYS A 8 -16.77 -4.57 -44.08
CA LYS A 8 -17.99 -4.05 -43.47
C LYS A 8 -18.68 -3.01 -44.35
N GLU A 9 -17.92 -2.04 -44.88
CA GLU A 9 -18.46 -1.00 -45.78
C GLU A 9 -19.02 -1.60 -47.07
N LEU A 10 -18.32 -2.58 -47.65
CA LEU A 10 -18.76 -3.31 -48.85
C LEU A 10 -20.07 -4.07 -48.64
N ILE A 11 -20.27 -4.69 -47.48
CA ILE A 11 -21.53 -5.36 -47.14
C ILE A 11 -22.65 -4.33 -46.95
N GLN A 12 -22.35 -3.19 -46.31
CA GLN A 12 -23.33 -2.12 -46.08
C GLN A 12 -23.80 -1.45 -47.39
N GLN A 13 -22.96 -1.42 -48.42
CA GLN A 13 -23.31 -0.92 -49.75
C GLN A 13 -23.99 -1.98 -50.64
N GLY A 14 -24.41 -3.13 -50.08
CA GLY A 14 -25.08 -4.19 -50.84
C GLY A 14 -24.14 -5.07 -51.67
N GLY A 15 -22.82 -4.95 -51.47
CA GLY A 15 -21.82 -5.77 -52.15
C GLY A 15 -21.84 -7.23 -51.68
N LYS A 16 -21.73 -8.18 -52.61
CA LYS A 16 -21.60 -9.61 -52.29
C LYS A 16 -20.17 -9.91 -51.81
N VAL A 17 -20.04 -10.43 -50.60
CA VAL A 17 -18.75 -10.85 -50.02
C VAL A 17 -18.76 -12.36 -49.77
N VAL A 18 -17.76 -13.07 -50.31
CA VAL A 18 -17.57 -14.50 -50.07
C VAL A 18 -16.60 -14.70 -48.92
N VAL A 19 -17.11 -15.16 -47.78
CA VAL A 19 -16.28 -15.50 -46.62
C VAL A 19 -15.55 -16.81 -46.90
N LYS A 20 -14.23 -16.73 -47.11
CA LYS A 20 -13.38 -17.92 -47.20
C LYS A 20 -13.16 -18.54 -45.82
N LYS A 21 -12.66 -19.79 -45.79
CA LYS A 21 -12.30 -20.54 -44.57
C LYS A 21 -11.58 -19.63 -43.55
N ILE A 22 -12.10 -19.58 -42.33
CA ILE A 22 -11.48 -18.82 -41.24
C ILE A 22 -10.14 -19.48 -40.92
N VAL A 23 -9.04 -18.82 -41.30
CA VAL A 23 -7.69 -19.25 -40.96
C VAL A 23 -7.22 -18.47 -39.74
N ARG A 24 -6.78 -19.16 -38.69
CA ARG A 24 -6.08 -18.48 -37.57
C ARG A 24 -4.86 -17.77 -38.13
N SER A 25 -4.86 -16.44 -38.02
CA SER A 25 -3.70 -15.64 -38.39
C SER A 25 -2.55 -16.04 -37.46
N LYS A 26 -1.42 -16.49 -38.05
CA LYS A 26 -0.20 -16.89 -37.32
C LYS A 26 0.50 -15.67 -36.67
N THR A 27 -0.22 -14.95 -35.81
CA THR A 27 0.29 -13.79 -35.09
C THR A 27 1.50 -14.20 -34.25
N THR A 28 2.39 -13.25 -33.98
CA THR A 28 3.55 -13.48 -33.10
C THR A 28 3.13 -14.05 -31.74
N THR A 29 1.96 -13.65 -31.24
CA THR A 29 1.36 -14.15 -30.00
C THR A 29 0.97 -15.62 -30.10
N GLU A 30 0.31 -16.04 -31.18
CA GLU A 30 -0.03 -17.45 -31.40
C GLU A 30 1.22 -18.32 -31.56
N ARG A 31 2.23 -17.86 -32.33
CA ARG A 31 3.53 -18.55 -32.45
C ARG A 31 4.20 -18.71 -31.09
N ASN A 32 4.20 -17.66 -30.26
CA ASN A 32 4.73 -17.70 -28.90
C ASN A 32 3.94 -18.67 -28.00
N ARG A 33 2.60 -18.70 -28.10
CA ARG A 33 1.77 -19.67 -27.36
C ARG A 33 2.11 -21.10 -27.75
N ALA A 34 2.23 -21.40 -29.04
CA ALA A 34 2.64 -22.72 -29.52
C ALA A 34 4.04 -23.09 -29.00
N THR A 35 4.97 -22.12 -28.99
CA THR A 35 6.32 -22.34 -28.43
C THR A 35 6.26 -22.65 -26.92
N LEU A 36 5.46 -21.91 -26.17
CA LEU A 36 5.25 -22.14 -24.72
C LEU A 36 4.63 -23.51 -24.43
N ALA A 37 3.66 -23.94 -25.25
CA ALA A 37 3.06 -25.26 -25.13
C ALA A 37 4.07 -26.38 -25.39
N ALA A 38 4.89 -26.25 -26.44
CA ALA A 38 5.98 -27.19 -26.73
C ALA A 38 6.96 -27.29 -25.55
N TYR A 39 7.30 -26.16 -24.93
CA TYR A 39 8.21 -26.13 -23.78
C TYR A 39 7.66 -26.78 -22.52
N LEU A 40 6.34 -26.81 -22.32
CA LEU A 40 5.73 -27.53 -21.22
C LEU A 40 5.80 -29.04 -21.39
N ARG A 41 5.75 -29.52 -22.64
CA ARG A 41 5.83 -30.94 -22.98
C ARG A 41 7.25 -31.50 -22.87
N THR A 42 8.28 -30.65 -22.98
CA THR A 42 9.68 -31.10 -22.93
C THR A 42 10.34 -30.90 -21.56
N PRO A 43 10.82 -31.97 -20.88
CA PRO A 43 11.37 -31.89 -19.52
C PRO A 43 12.67 -31.08 -19.38
N ARG A 44 13.46 -30.88 -20.45
CA ARG A 44 14.76 -30.16 -20.44
C ARG A 44 14.79 -28.88 -21.28
N SER A 45 13.67 -28.16 -21.38
CA SER A 45 13.58 -26.95 -22.23
C SER A 45 14.48 -25.78 -21.83
N ASP A 46 15.06 -25.78 -20.62
CA ASP A 46 15.76 -24.63 -20.04
C ASP A 46 17.03 -24.25 -20.81
N MET A 47 17.81 -25.24 -21.26
CA MET A 47 19.01 -24.98 -22.07
C MET A 47 18.68 -24.39 -23.45
N LYS A 48 17.53 -24.75 -24.02
CA LYS A 48 17.08 -24.16 -25.30
C LYS A 48 16.61 -22.71 -25.09
N MET A 49 15.94 -22.44 -23.97
CA MET A 49 15.46 -21.10 -23.64
C MET A 49 16.59 -20.13 -23.27
N SER A 50 17.64 -20.58 -22.57
CA SER A 50 18.76 -19.70 -22.18
C SER A 50 19.50 -19.11 -23.40
N LYS A 51 19.53 -19.85 -24.52
CA LYS A 51 20.10 -19.41 -25.80
C LYS A 51 19.26 -18.34 -26.51
N LEU A 52 17.98 -18.18 -26.15
CA LEU A 52 17.11 -17.18 -26.81
C LEU A 52 17.54 -15.74 -26.48
N PRO A 53 17.39 -14.78 -27.42
CA PRO A 53 17.67 -13.38 -27.15
C PRO A 53 16.68 -12.82 -26.11
N THR A 54 17.12 -11.86 -25.31
CA THR A 54 16.32 -11.31 -24.20
C THR A 54 14.98 -10.75 -24.65
N LYS A 55 14.95 -10.06 -25.80
CA LYS A 55 13.72 -9.59 -26.47
C LYS A 55 12.70 -10.71 -26.70
N LYS A 56 13.14 -11.91 -27.09
CA LYS A 56 12.27 -13.08 -27.29
C LYS A 56 11.79 -13.64 -25.96
N LEU A 57 12.66 -13.73 -24.95
CA LEU A 57 12.29 -14.18 -23.60
C LEU A 57 11.22 -13.29 -22.96
N ILE A 58 11.36 -11.96 -23.08
CA ILE A 58 10.36 -11.00 -22.59
C ILE A 58 9.03 -11.15 -23.34
N ARG A 59 9.07 -11.31 -24.67
CA ARG A 59 7.85 -11.56 -25.47
C ARG A 59 7.14 -12.84 -25.05
N LEU A 60 7.89 -13.92 -24.81
CA LEU A 60 7.35 -15.17 -24.26
C LEU A 60 6.73 -14.91 -22.88
N TYR A 61 7.43 -14.21 -21.98
CA TYR A 61 6.92 -13.88 -20.65
C TYR A 61 5.61 -13.07 -20.69
N LYS A 62 5.53 -12.06 -21.56
CA LYS A 62 4.28 -11.30 -21.81
C LYS A 62 3.16 -12.24 -22.28
N THR A 63 3.47 -13.12 -23.23
CA THR A 63 2.51 -14.07 -23.82
C THR A 63 1.95 -15.05 -22.78
N VAL A 64 2.75 -15.50 -21.81
CA VAL A 64 2.27 -16.34 -20.69
C VAL A 64 1.13 -15.66 -19.92
N GLY A 65 1.09 -14.33 -19.89
CA GLY A 65 0.00 -13.58 -19.28
C GLY A 65 -1.38 -13.86 -19.87
N LEU A 66 -1.42 -14.26 -21.15
CA LEU A 66 -2.61 -14.51 -21.96
C LEU A 66 -3.07 -15.98 -21.91
N LEU A 67 -2.43 -16.83 -21.11
CA LEU A 67 -2.89 -18.20 -20.88
C LEU A 67 -4.01 -18.20 -19.84
N MET A 68 -5.04 -19.02 -20.07
CA MET A 68 -6.21 -19.15 -19.20
C MET A 68 -5.88 -19.95 -17.93
N GLU A 69 -5.11 -21.03 -18.06
CA GLU A 69 -4.86 -21.94 -16.95
C GLU A 69 -3.85 -21.37 -15.93
N LYS A 70 -4.30 -21.21 -14.68
CA LYS A 70 -3.55 -20.55 -13.60
C LYS A 70 -2.26 -21.28 -13.24
N MET A 71 -2.29 -22.62 -13.16
CA MET A 71 -1.13 -23.44 -12.79
C MET A 71 -0.02 -23.36 -13.86
N MET A 72 -0.37 -23.57 -15.13
CA MET A 72 0.56 -23.42 -16.26
C MET A 72 1.18 -22.02 -16.30
N LYS A 73 0.36 -20.97 -16.13
CA LYS A 73 0.80 -19.58 -16.12
C LYS A 73 1.83 -19.30 -15.02
N TYR A 74 1.61 -19.83 -13.83
CA TYR A 74 2.54 -19.70 -12.71
C TYR A 74 3.87 -20.43 -12.98
N ARG A 75 3.80 -21.69 -13.43
CA ARG A 75 4.97 -22.52 -13.73
C ARG A 75 5.84 -21.89 -14.82
N LEU A 76 5.23 -21.48 -15.94
CA LEU A 76 5.93 -20.82 -17.04
C LEU A 76 6.52 -19.47 -16.66
N ARG A 77 5.79 -18.63 -15.91
CA ARG A 77 6.32 -17.34 -15.44
C ARG A 77 7.52 -17.52 -14.54
N THR A 78 7.45 -18.45 -13.60
CA THR A 78 8.56 -18.71 -12.67
C THR A 78 9.77 -19.26 -13.41
N LYS A 79 9.57 -20.17 -14.37
CA LYS A 79 10.62 -20.75 -15.20
C LYS A 79 11.31 -19.67 -16.06
N LEU A 80 10.54 -18.89 -16.81
CA LEU A 80 11.05 -17.80 -17.64
C LEU A 80 11.74 -16.71 -16.80
N ASP A 81 11.17 -16.34 -15.65
CA ASP A 81 11.79 -15.35 -14.74
C ASP A 81 13.16 -15.83 -14.25
N ARG A 82 13.30 -17.10 -13.87
CA ARG A 82 14.61 -17.66 -13.48
C ARG A 82 15.62 -17.60 -14.62
N ILE A 83 15.20 -17.94 -15.85
CA ILE A 83 16.09 -17.92 -17.02
C ILE A 83 16.52 -16.49 -17.35
N ILE A 84 15.57 -15.55 -17.35
CA ILE A 84 15.85 -14.12 -17.58
C ILE A 84 16.77 -13.58 -16.48
N ALA A 85 16.51 -13.90 -15.22
CA ALA A 85 17.32 -13.45 -14.09
C ALA A 85 18.74 -14.02 -14.12
N ARG A 86 18.93 -15.29 -14.51
CA ARG A 86 20.28 -15.85 -14.73
C ARG A 86 21.03 -15.14 -15.85
N LYS A 87 20.33 -14.75 -16.92
CA LYS A 87 20.93 -14.11 -18.10
C LYS A 87 21.24 -12.63 -17.90
N THR A 88 20.38 -11.91 -17.16
CA THR A 88 20.42 -10.44 -17.06
C THR A 88 20.75 -9.94 -15.66
N GLY A 89 20.80 -10.82 -14.66
CA GLY A 89 20.90 -10.44 -13.24
C GLY A 89 19.60 -9.88 -12.64
N VAL A 90 18.55 -9.66 -13.45
CA VAL A 90 17.32 -8.96 -13.05
C VAL A 90 16.10 -9.87 -13.12
N SER A 91 15.34 -9.94 -12.02
CA SER A 91 14.02 -10.60 -12.02
C SER A 91 12.96 -9.68 -12.61
N VAL A 92 12.26 -10.17 -13.64
CA VAL A 92 11.17 -9.47 -14.33
C VAL A 92 9.82 -9.68 -13.64
N ARG A 93 9.72 -10.63 -12.71
CA ARG A 93 8.51 -10.89 -11.94
C ARG A 93 8.28 -9.84 -10.85
N LYS A 94 9.35 -9.32 -10.24
CA LYS A 94 9.28 -8.32 -9.17
C LYS A 94 8.74 -7.00 -9.72
N ARG A 95 7.89 -6.33 -8.92
CA ARG A 95 7.36 -5.00 -9.23
C ARG A 95 8.17 -3.96 -8.47
N ILE A 96 8.36 -2.80 -9.09
CA ILE A 96 8.93 -1.62 -8.43
C ILE A 96 7.77 -0.85 -7.82
N ASN A 97 7.54 -1.03 -6.53
CA ASN A 97 6.47 -0.36 -5.79
C ASN A 97 7.07 0.78 -4.96
N ILE A 98 6.92 2.01 -5.43
CA ILE A 98 7.35 3.22 -4.74
C ILE A 98 6.22 3.62 -3.79
N LYS A 99 6.46 3.52 -2.48
CA LYS A 99 5.46 3.82 -1.45
C LYS A 99 5.75 5.19 -0.86
N LEU A 100 4.79 6.11 -0.94
CA LEU A 100 4.92 7.48 -0.45
C LEU A 100 3.68 7.87 0.36
N PRO A 101 3.81 8.63 1.46
CA PRO A 101 2.66 9.32 2.06
C PRO A 101 1.97 10.20 1.03
N PHE A 102 0.65 10.33 1.14
CA PHE A 102 -0.10 11.18 0.21
C PHE A 102 0.16 12.66 0.50
N ASP A 103 0.52 13.40 -0.53
CA ASP A 103 0.60 14.86 -0.54
C ASP A 103 0.14 15.36 -1.91
N SER A 104 -0.83 16.27 -1.93
CA SER A 104 -1.39 16.84 -3.16
C SER A 104 -0.35 17.58 -4.00
N ARG A 105 0.76 18.01 -3.40
CA ARG A 105 1.86 18.66 -4.11
C ARG A 105 2.72 17.69 -4.91
N ILE A 106 2.67 16.38 -4.66
CA ILE A 106 3.53 15.41 -5.32
C ILE A 106 2.86 14.90 -6.60
N LEU A 107 3.50 15.14 -7.74
CA LEU A 107 3.10 14.63 -9.03
C LEU A 107 3.53 13.18 -9.19
N LYS A 108 2.54 12.28 -9.18
CA LYS A 108 2.74 10.84 -9.38
C LYS A 108 3.51 10.52 -10.67
N ARG A 109 3.27 11.32 -11.72
CA ARG A 109 3.96 11.20 -13.01
C ARG A 109 5.45 11.51 -12.88
N GLY A 110 5.82 12.61 -12.25
CA GLY A 110 7.22 12.99 -12.02
C GLY A 110 8.00 11.93 -11.25
N VAL A 111 7.43 11.44 -10.14
CA VAL A 111 8.05 10.36 -9.35
C VAL A 111 8.27 9.10 -10.20
N ARG A 112 7.29 8.77 -11.06
CA ARG A 112 7.40 7.63 -11.97
C ARG A 112 8.49 7.85 -13.02
N GLU A 113 8.52 9.00 -13.67
CA GLU A 113 9.52 9.34 -14.70
C GLU A 113 10.94 9.32 -14.12
N THR A 114 11.16 9.89 -12.93
CA THR A 114 12.45 9.81 -12.23
C THR A 114 12.88 8.37 -11.96
N ALA A 115 11.94 7.49 -11.56
CA ALA A 115 12.23 6.08 -11.38
C ALA A 115 12.49 5.35 -12.71
N GLU A 116 11.79 5.72 -13.79
CA GLU A 116 12.03 5.20 -15.13
C GLU A 116 13.42 5.58 -15.66
N ASP A 117 13.85 6.83 -15.44
CA ASP A 117 15.18 7.31 -15.79
C ASP A 117 16.25 6.53 -15.02
N LEU A 118 16.08 6.37 -13.70
CA LEU A 118 17.00 5.56 -12.88
C LEU A 118 17.08 4.12 -13.39
N VAL A 119 15.95 3.47 -13.69
CA VAL A 119 15.94 2.11 -14.28
C VAL A 119 16.69 2.06 -15.62
N GLY A 120 16.53 3.08 -16.46
CA GLY A 120 17.27 3.22 -17.72
C GLY A 120 18.78 3.33 -17.53
N THR A 121 19.25 3.93 -16.44
CA THR A 121 20.69 3.98 -16.13
C THR A 121 21.23 2.69 -15.51
N ILE A 122 20.36 1.83 -14.96
CA ILE A 122 20.75 0.58 -14.27
C ILE A 122 20.82 -0.59 -15.26
N ILE A 123 19.83 -0.70 -16.15
CA ILE A 123 19.70 -1.83 -17.07
C ILE A 123 20.15 -1.39 -18.46
N GLN A 124 21.14 -2.07 -19.03
CA GLN A 124 21.66 -1.76 -20.37
C GLN A 124 20.76 -2.28 -21.50
N ASP A 125 20.11 -3.44 -21.31
CA ASP A 125 19.30 -4.08 -22.34
C ASP A 125 17.94 -3.38 -22.52
N LYS A 126 17.76 -2.66 -23.63
CA LYS A 126 16.56 -1.84 -23.91
C LYS A 126 15.23 -2.60 -23.79
N PRO A 127 15.04 -3.81 -24.36
CA PRO A 127 13.84 -4.62 -24.12
C PRO A 127 13.53 -4.88 -22.64
N MET A 128 14.56 -5.08 -21.80
CA MET A 128 14.41 -5.26 -20.36
C MET A 128 14.01 -3.97 -19.67
N VAL A 129 14.67 -2.85 -20.01
CA VAL A 129 14.31 -1.51 -19.51
C VAL A 129 12.83 -1.25 -19.76
N ASP A 130 12.39 -1.34 -21.02
CA ASP A 130 11.01 -1.07 -21.42
C ASP A 130 10.03 -1.96 -20.66
N PHE A 131 10.39 -3.24 -20.45
CA PHE A 131 9.55 -4.15 -19.69
C PHE A 131 9.47 -3.79 -18.20
N VAL A 132 10.60 -3.48 -17.56
CA VAL A 132 10.66 -3.15 -16.13
C VAL A 132 9.95 -1.83 -15.85
N LYS A 133 10.07 -0.83 -16.74
CA LYS A 133 9.32 0.45 -16.65
C LYS A 133 7.80 0.21 -16.56
N THR A 134 7.24 -0.75 -17.31
CA THR A 134 5.80 -1.09 -17.21
C THR A 134 5.37 -1.65 -15.85
N ARG A 135 6.33 -2.08 -15.02
CA ARG A 135 6.11 -2.68 -13.70
C ARG A 135 6.28 -1.68 -12.55
N ILE A 136 6.62 -0.42 -12.84
CA ILE A 136 6.71 0.64 -11.85
C ILE A 136 5.30 1.07 -11.43
N ARG A 137 5.10 1.17 -10.11
CA ARG A 137 3.88 1.64 -9.49
C ARG A 137 4.23 2.59 -8.36
N VAL A 138 3.63 3.77 -8.38
CA VAL A 138 3.62 4.68 -7.25
C VAL A 138 2.35 4.42 -6.44
N LEU A 139 2.52 4.11 -5.16
CA LEU A 139 1.49 3.75 -4.21
C LEU A 139 1.42 4.82 -3.11
N TRP A 140 0.22 5.33 -2.88
CA TRP A 140 -0.04 6.24 -1.77
C TRP A 140 -0.24 5.44 -0.49
N LEU A 141 0.55 5.75 0.52
CA LEU A 141 0.35 5.33 1.88
C LEU A 141 -0.76 6.18 2.49
N ARG A 142 -1.59 5.54 3.31
CA ARG A 142 -2.61 6.24 4.06
C ARG A 142 -1.92 7.16 5.07
N ASN A 143 -2.29 8.43 5.06
CA ASN A 143 -1.81 9.37 6.07
C ASN A 143 -2.42 9.05 7.45
N CYS A 144 -1.84 9.62 8.50
CA CYS A 144 -2.34 9.42 9.85
C CYS A 144 -3.73 10.04 10.03
N LYS A 145 -4.53 9.44 10.91
CA LYS A 145 -5.72 10.10 11.45
C LYS A 145 -5.34 10.86 12.70
N VAL A 146 -6.06 11.92 13.02
CA VAL A 146 -5.91 12.65 14.29
C VAL A 146 -5.97 11.69 15.48
N ALA A 147 -6.93 10.77 15.52
CA ALA A 147 -7.06 9.71 16.52
C ALA A 147 -5.75 8.98 16.80
N LYS A 148 -5.03 8.56 15.74
CA LYS A 148 -3.76 7.83 15.87
C LYS A 148 -2.66 8.68 16.55
N LEU A 149 -2.74 10.00 16.43
CA LEU A 149 -1.75 10.92 16.98
C LEU A 149 -2.08 11.36 18.41
N ILE A 150 -3.36 11.48 18.75
CA ILE A 150 -3.80 12.04 20.04
C ILE A 150 -4.20 10.97 21.06
N HIS A 151 -4.82 9.87 20.65
CA HIS A 151 -5.38 8.89 21.58
C HIS A 151 -4.28 8.11 22.30
N ASN A 152 -4.45 7.93 23.60
CA ASN A 152 -3.47 7.28 24.50
C ASN A 152 -4.12 6.37 25.55
N GLN A 153 -5.41 6.11 25.45
CA GLN A 153 -6.19 5.28 26.36
C GLN A 153 -5.61 3.88 26.55
N LYS A 154 -5.01 3.28 25.51
CA LYS A 154 -4.32 1.98 25.63
C LYS A 154 -3.11 2.03 26.56
N LYS A 155 -2.36 3.13 26.57
CA LYS A 155 -1.22 3.31 27.47
C LYS A 155 -1.70 3.38 28.92
N TYR A 156 -2.72 4.19 29.17
CA TYR A 156 -3.28 4.38 30.52
C TYR A 156 -4.07 3.16 31.03
N ALA A 157 -4.56 2.28 30.16
CA ALA A 157 -5.24 1.06 30.60
C ALA A 157 -4.32 0.05 31.31
N ASN A 158 -3.00 0.15 31.13
CA ASN A 158 -2.03 -0.84 31.61
C ASN A 158 -1.12 -0.31 32.72
N GLU A 159 -1.17 0.98 33.06
CA GLU A 159 -0.39 1.51 34.18
C GLU A 159 -1.15 1.25 35.49
N GLU A 160 -0.45 0.75 36.51
CA GLU A 160 -1.04 0.41 37.81
C GLU A 160 -1.28 1.64 38.68
N GLU A 161 -0.38 2.62 38.58
CA GLU A 161 -0.44 3.88 39.32
C GLU A 161 -0.54 5.06 38.36
N HIS A 162 -1.52 5.93 38.62
CA HIS A 162 -1.63 7.18 37.90
C HIS A 162 -1.56 8.35 38.87
N PRO A 163 -0.56 9.25 38.72
CA PRO A 163 -0.52 10.45 39.52
C PRO A 163 -1.76 11.31 39.22
N TRP A 164 -2.28 11.99 40.25
CA TRP A 164 -3.44 12.85 40.14
C TRP A 164 -3.12 14.12 39.33
N SER A 165 -3.19 14.02 38.01
CA SER A 165 -2.74 15.04 37.05
C SER A 165 -3.77 16.13 36.72
N CYS A 166 -5.00 15.99 37.22
CA CYS A 166 -6.12 16.88 36.88
C CYS A 166 -6.36 18.03 37.87
N LYS A 167 -5.67 18.02 39.01
CA LYS A 167 -5.74 19.10 40.01
C LYS A 167 -5.16 20.39 39.41
N GLY A 168 -5.80 21.53 39.70
CA GLY A 168 -5.34 22.86 39.25
C GLY A 168 -5.58 23.18 37.76
N ARG A 169 -6.17 22.27 36.97
CA ARG A 169 -6.53 22.57 35.58
C ARG A 169 -7.95 23.15 35.47
N GLU A 170 -8.08 24.10 34.54
CA GLU A 170 -9.33 24.77 34.14
C GLU A 170 -10.02 24.04 32.98
N LEU A 171 -10.31 22.76 33.17
CA LEU A 171 -11.14 21.98 32.24
C LEU A 171 -12.42 21.56 32.95
N PRO A 172 -13.55 21.37 32.25
CA PRO A 172 -14.80 20.93 32.85
C PRO A 172 -14.63 19.66 33.70
N LYS A 173 -15.20 19.67 34.90
CA LYS A 173 -15.06 18.60 35.90
C LYS A 173 -16.41 17.99 36.24
N HIS A 174 -16.40 16.68 36.42
CA HIS A 174 -17.50 15.92 36.99
C HIS A 174 -17.00 15.25 38.28
N ALA A 175 -17.68 15.48 39.40
CA ALA A 175 -17.28 14.98 40.73
C ALA A 175 -15.81 15.31 41.09
N GLY A 176 -15.35 16.54 40.80
CA GLY A 176 -13.99 16.99 41.12
C GLY A 176 -12.89 16.53 40.16
N HIS A 177 -13.21 15.70 39.16
CA HIS A 177 -12.26 15.20 38.16
C HIS A 177 -12.59 15.65 36.75
N ILE A 178 -11.57 15.83 35.90
CA ILE A 178 -11.78 16.18 34.50
C ILE A 178 -12.48 15.02 33.78
N LEU A 179 -13.62 15.32 33.18
CA LEU A 179 -14.37 14.43 32.31
C LEU A 179 -15.16 15.33 31.35
N THR A 180 -14.65 15.47 30.14
CA THR A 180 -15.23 16.35 29.11
C THR A 180 -14.95 15.80 27.72
N ARG A 181 -15.47 16.45 26.69
CA ARG A 181 -15.33 16.05 25.29
C ARG A 181 -14.73 17.17 24.46
N PHE A 182 -14.05 16.82 23.38
CA PHE A 182 -13.56 17.79 22.40
C PHE A 182 -14.70 18.63 21.80
N SER A 183 -15.90 18.08 21.69
CA SER A 183 -17.11 18.82 21.29
C SER A 183 -17.53 19.92 22.28
N GLU A 184 -17.18 19.80 23.55
CA GLU A 184 -17.52 20.74 24.64
C GLU A 184 -16.42 21.79 24.88
N LEU A 185 -15.28 21.67 24.20
CA LEU A 185 -14.12 22.55 24.37
C LEU A 185 -13.94 23.49 23.17
N GLU A 186 -13.38 24.66 23.44
CA GLU A 186 -12.93 25.58 22.40
C GLU A 186 -11.61 25.08 21.79
N ILE A 187 -11.74 24.21 20.79
CA ILE A 187 -10.58 23.63 20.09
C ILE A 187 -10.68 23.85 18.57
N PRO A 188 -9.55 23.76 17.84
CA PRO A 188 -9.56 23.83 16.39
C PRO A 188 -10.50 22.79 15.76
N ASP A 189 -11.34 23.23 14.81
CA ASP A 189 -12.35 22.36 14.18
C ASP A 189 -11.78 21.10 13.55
N PHE A 190 -10.56 21.19 12.99
CA PHE A 190 -9.86 20.04 12.43
C PHE A 190 -9.61 18.93 13.47
N LEU A 191 -9.47 19.28 14.74
CA LEU A 191 -9.16 18.33 15.82
C LEU A 191 -10.41 17.80 16.52
N ARG A 192 -11.56 18.48 16.40
CA ARG A 192 -12.86 18.00 16.90
C ARG A 192 -13.21 16.61 16.34
N ASN A 193 -12.89 16.36 15.07
CA ASN A 193 -13.10 15.06 14.45
C ASN A 193 -11.79 14.25 14.38
N SER A 194 -11.64 13.28 15.28
CA SER A 194 -10.49 12.38 15.33
C SER A 194 -10.31 11.49 14.08
N ARG A 195 -11.33 11.40 13.20
CA ARG A 195 -11.24 10.70 11.91
C ARG A 195 -10.58 11.55 10.83
N ASN A 196 -10.41 12.85 11.05
CA ASN A 196 -9.72 13.74 10.12
C ASN A 196 -8.31 13.21 9.83
N VAL A 197 -7.91 13.34 8.56
CA VAL A 197 -6.66 12.80 8.05
C VAL A 197 -5.63 13.93 8.00
N THR A 198 -4.55 13.77 8.74
CA THR A 198 -3.45 14.74 8.78
C THR A 198 -2.58 14.64 7.52
N LYS A 199 -1.77 15.68 7.33
CA LYS A 199 -0.71 15.67 6.32
C LYS A 199 0.60 15.21 6.96
N SER A 200 1.34 14.33 6.29
CA SER A 200 2.69 14.04 6.76
C SER A 200 3.60 15.23 6.44
N GLY A 201 4.13 15.89 7.48
CA GLY A 201 4.95 17.10 7.32
C GLY A 201 6.22 16.88 6.49
N LYS A 202 6.70 15.63 6.42
CA LYS A 202 7.88 15.25 5.64
C LYS A 202 7.54 14.58 4.29
N ALA A 203 6.25 14.43 3.94
CA ALA A 203 5.86 13.74 2.70
C ALA A 203 6.49 14.34 1.44
N SER A 204 6.57 15.66 1.38
CA SER A 204 7.18 16.42 0.28
C SER A 204 8.68 16.66 0.46
N ASP A 205 9.36 15.97 1.38
CA ASP A 205 10.82 16.04 1.44
C ASP A 205 11.39 15.24 0.27
N ILE A 206 12.17 15.91 -0.58
CA ILE A 206 12.77 15.29 -1.76
C ILE A 206 13.67 14.11 -1.40
N ARG A 207 14.29 14.12 -0.22
CA ARG A 207 15.12 13.03 0.28
C ARG A 207 14.30 11.78 0.59
N ILE A 208 13.07 11.95 1.07
CA ILE A 208 12.15 10.84 1.33
C ILE A 208 11.68 10.23 0.00
N ILE A 209 11.37 11.06 -0.99
CA ILE A 209 11.00 10.59 -2.33
C ILE A 209 12.17 9.83 -2.98
N SER A 210 13.37 10.41 -2.94
CA SER A 210 14.60 9.78 -3.45
C SER A 210 14.84 8.42 -2.79
N ARG A 211 14.79 8.36 -1.44
CA ARG A 211 14.95 7.12 -0.69
C ARG A 211 13.90 6.07 -1.06
N ALA A 212 12.63 6.46 -1.20
CA ALA A 212 11.56 5.55 -1.60
C ALA A 212 11.76 4.98 -3.01
N ILE A 213 12.32 5.77 -3.94
CA ILE A 213 12.69 5.30 -5.29
C ILE A 213 13.84 4.30 -5.19
N VAL A 214 14.92 4.63 -4.47
CA VAL A 214 16.10 3.77 -4.25
C VAL A 214 15.68 2.44 -3.63
N ASP A 215 14.86 2.46 -2.57
CA ASP A 215 14.36 1.27 -1.91
C ASP A 215 13.52 0.40 -2.86
N ALA A 216 12.69 1.02 -3.71
CA ALA A 216 11.87 0.30 -4.66
C ALA A 216 12.69 -0.41 -5.75
N VAL A 217 13.85 0.16 -6.14
CA VAL A 217 14.77 -0.43 -7.14
C VAL A 217 15.88 -1.28 -6.54
N LYS A 218 16.00 -1.39 -5.21
CA LYS A 218 17.05 -2.15 -4.51
C LYS A 218 17.23 -3.59 -5.02
N HIS A 219 16.15 -4.23 -5.44
CA HIS A 219 16.19 -5.59 -6.00
C HIS A 219 16.87 -5.69 -7.38
N LEU A 220 17.14 -4.56 -8.03
CA LEU A 220 17.96 -4.46 -9.25
C LEU A 220 19.47 -4.36 -8.93
N ARG A 221 19.87 -4.41 -7.65
CA ARG A 221 21.26 -4.41 -7.17
C ARG A 221 22.07 -3.17 -7.56
N SER A 222 21.40 -2.03 -7.76
CA SER A 222 22.07 -0.75 -8.04
C SER A 222 22.34 0.04 -6.76
N LYS A 223 23.47 0.75 -6.73
CA LYS A 223 23.80 1.79 -5.74
C LYS A 223 23.62 3.21 -6.29
N LYS A 224 23.15 3.36 -7.53
CA LYS A 224 22.95 4.68 -8.17
C LYS A 224 21.80 5.43 -7.50
N GLU A 225 22.00 6.72 -7.30
CA GLU A 225 20.96 7.62 -6.83
C GLU A 225 20.14 8.20 -8.00
N PRO A 226 18.84 8.44 -7.82
CA PRO A 226 18.04 9.11 -8.83
C PRO A 226 18.44 10.59 -8.95
N LYS A 227 18.53 11.09 -10.19
CA LYS A 227 18.62 12.53 -10.44
C LYS A 227 17.26 13.15 -10.14
N MET A 228 17.17 13.93 -9.07
CA MET A 228 15.92 14.55 -8.62
C MET A 228 15.74 15.90 -9.30
N GLU A 229 14.65 16.07 -10.05
CA GLU A 229 14.28 17.35 -10.68
C GLU A 229 12.97 17.86 -10.02
N PRO A 230 13.05 18.83 -9.07
CA PRO A 230 11.90 19.29 -8.30
C PRO A 230 10.71 19.73 -9.16
N ASP A 231 10.96 20.41 -10.29
CA ASP A 231 9.92 20.88 -11.22
C ASP A 231 9.08 19.75 -11.83
N ARG A 232 9.63 18.54 -11.97
CA ARG A 232 8.88 17.38 -12.48
C ARG A 232 8.06 16.72 -11.37
N ILE A 233 8.57 16.75 -10.14
CA ILE A 233 8.04 16.00 -9.00
C ILE A 233 6.96 16.79 -8.26
N TYR A 234 7.08 18.12 -8.21
CA TYR A 234 6.15 18.96 -7.46
C TYR A 234 5.22 19.76 -8.36
N SER A 235 3.96 19.86 -7.93
CA SER A 235 3.01 20.82 -8.51
C SER A 235 3.40 22.23 -8.09
N ARG A 236 3.35 23.16 -9.04
CA ARG A 236 3.55 24.60 -8.78
C ARG A 236 2.38 25.25 -8.03
N GLN A 237 1.24 24.56 -7.91
CA GLN A 237 0.09 25.09 -7.20
C GLN A 237 0.33 25.14 -5.69
N GLN A 238 0.11 26.31 -5.09
CA GLN A 238 0.00 26.44 -3.64
C GLN A 238 -1.25 25.71 -3.17
N ALA A 239 -1.07 24.58 -2.50
CA ALA A 239 -2.15 23.94 -1.78
C ALA A 239 -2.57 24.85 -0.61
N ARG A 240 -3.86 25.20 -0.54
CA ARG A 240 -4.43 25.89 0.63
C ARG A 240 -4.13 25.08 1.90
N ARG A 241 -3.61 25.74 2.95
CA ARG A 241 -3.24 25.12 4.23
C ARG A 241 -4.46 24.82 5.11
N THR A 242 -5.45 24.10 4.61
CA THR A 242 -6.63 23.73 5.41
C THR A 242 -6.40 22.47 6.25
N THR A 243 -5.34 21.70 5.98
CA THR A 243 -5.04 20.44 6.67
C THR A 243 -3.82 20.57 7.57
N TRP A 244 -3.97 20.16 8.83
CA TRP A 244 -2.88 20.14 9.81
C TRP A 244 -1.85 19.07 9.48
N ILE A 245 -0.58 19.35 9.76
CA ILE A 245 0.49 18.35 9.68
C ILE A 245 0.56 17.51 10.95
N ASP A 246 1.08 16.29 10.84
CA ASP A 246 1.23 15.36 11.96
C ASP A 246 1.90 16.01 13.19
N GLU A 247 2.88 16.90 12.96
CA GLU A 247 3.64 17.53 14.03
C GLU A 247 2.86 18.63 14.76
N GLU A 248 2.07 19.43 14.04
CA GLU A 248 1.18 20.43 14.65
C GLU A 248 0.17 19.76 15.57
N VAL A 249 -0.40 18.62 15.15
CA VAL A 249 -1.32 17.84 15.99
C VAL A 249 -0.62 17.32 17.25
N ARG A 250 0.63 16.83 17.14
CA ARG A 250 1.40 16.38 18.30
C ARG A 250 1.75 17.52 19.26
N ILE A 251 2.13 18.67 18.73
CA ILE A 251 2.44 19.86 19.54
C ILE A 251 1.18 20.30 20.27
N TRP A 252 0.06 20.46 19.57
CA TRP A 252 -1.21 20.87 20.16
C TRP A 252 -1.69 19.90 21.25
N ARG A 253 -1.52 18.60 21.03
CA ARG A 253 -1.89 17.56 22.02
C ARG A 253 -1.20 17.76 23.37
N LYS A 254 -0.01 18.37 23.42
CA LYS A 254 0.78 18.50 24.67
C LYS A 254 0.05 19.22 25.80
N GLN A 255 -0.92 20.10 25.49
CA GLN A 255 -1.72 20.76 26.53
C GLN A 255 -2.56 19.77 27.38
N PHE A 256 -2.85 18.58 26.84
CA PHE A 256 -3.54 17.49 27.54
C PHE A 256 -2.58 16.44 28.12
N ASN A 257 -1.29 16.74 28.21
CA ASN A 257 -0.31 15.82 28.80
C ASN A 257 -0.73 15.43 30.22
N GLY A 258 -0.64 14.14 30.55
CA GLY A 258 -1.10 13.61 31.83
C GLY A 258 -2.59 13.29 31.89
N LEU A 259 -3.38 13.64 30.86
CA LEU A 259 -4.79 13.23 30.74
C LEU A 259 -4.95 12.11 29.72
N VAL A 260 -6.06 11.39 29.83
CA VAL A 260 -6.45 10.32 28.91
C VAL A 260 -7.30 10.90 27.80
N LEU A 261 -6.86 10.72 26.56
CA LEU A 261 -7.58 11.02 25.34
C LEU A 261 -8.10 9.70 24.76
N SER A 262 -9.42 9.50 24.82
CA SER A 262 -10.07 8.26 24.40
C SER A 262 -11.18 8.53 23.38
N PRO A 263 -11.40 7.67 22.38
CA PRO A 263 -12.60 7.75 21.57
C PRO A 263 -13.85 7.50 22.43
N ILE A 264 -14.94 8.25 22.16
CA ILE A 264 -16.23 8.12 22.87
C ILE A 264 -17.11 7.04 22.24
N ASP A 265 -17.05 6.94 20.92
CA ASP A 265 -17.76 5.93 20.14
C ASP A 265 -17.00 5.74 18.81
N MET A 266 -17.01 4.52 18.28
CA MET A 266 -16.40 4.21 16.99
C MET A 266 -16.98 5.07 15.86
N ASN A 267 -18.23 5.55 15.98
CA ASN A 267 -18.94 6.25 14.91
C ASN A 267 -18.82 7.78 14.89
N GLN A 268 -18.75 8.45 16.05
CA GLN A 268 -18.87 9.91 16.10
C GLN A 268 -17.56 10.67 15.90
N GLY A 269 -16.40 10.01 15.97
CA GLY A 269 -15.10 10.66 15.78
C GLY A 269 -14.72 11.66 16.89
N ASP A 270 -15.57 11.88 17.88
CA ASP A 270 -15.28 12.72 19.04
C ASP A 270 -14.27 12.06 20.00
N THR A 271 -13.61 12.87 20.82
CA THR A 271 -12.59 12.44 21.78
C THR A 271 -12.94 12.93 23.18
N ALA A 272 -12.98 12.02 24.14
CA ALA A 272 -13.08 12.34 25.55
C ALA A 272 -11.72 12.70 26.13
N VAL A 273 -11.72 13.71 27.01
CA VAL A 273 -10.61 14.10 27.85
C VAL A 273 -10.95 13.69 29.28
N ILE A 274 -10.19 12.75 29.82
CA ILE A 274 -10.54 12.06 31.07
C ILE A 274 -9.35 12.12 32.03
N CYS A 275 -9.63 12.41 33.30
CA CYS A 275 -8.69 12.20 34.38
C CYS A 275 -8.26 10.72 34.43
N PRO A 276 -6.96 10.40 34.53
CA PRO A 276 -6.49 9.01 34.61
C PRO A 276 -7.16 8.20 35.72
N ILE A 277 -7.46 8.79 36.88
CA ILE A 277 -8.14 8.12 38.00
C ILE A 277 -9.55 7.69 37.59
N VAL A 278 -10.33 8.60 36.99
CA VAL A 278 -11.69 8.31 36.52
C VAL A 278 -11.67 7.26 35.40
N TYR A 279 -10.72 7.39 34.47
CA TYR A 279 -10.54 6.42 33.39
C TYR A 279 -10.21 5.03 33.94
N ARG A 280 -9.26 4.93 34.87
CA ARG A 280 -8.85 3.66 35.50
C ARG A 280 -9.99 3.01 36.27
N HIS A 281 -10.75 3.80 37.04
CA HIS A 281 -11.91 3.30 37.77
C HIS A 281 -13.01 2.78 36.83
N GLY A 282 -13.34 3.55 35.79
CA GLY A 282 -14.30 3.13 34.78
C GLY A 282 -13.83 1.87 34.04
N PHE A 283 -12.61 1.88 33.52
CA PHE A 283 -12.01 0.74 32.84
C PHE A 283 -11.90 -0.49 33.76
N GLY A 284 -11.54 -0.29 35.02
CA GLY A 284 -11.50 -1.30 36.06
C GLY A 284 -12.86 -1.94 36.26
N LYS A 285 -13.88 -1.15 36.57
CA LYS A 285 -15.25 -1.66 36.75
C LYS A 285 -15.80 -2.40 35.54
N THR A 286 -15.53 -1.91 34.32
CA THR A 286 -16.07 -2.51 33.11
C THR A 286 -15.33 -3.78 32.71
N PHE A 287 -13.99 -3.78 32.81
CA PHE A 287 -13.13 -4.83 32.28
C PHE A 287 -12.28 -5.50 33.35
N ALA A 288 -11.38 -4.77 34.02
CA ALA A 288 -10.33 -5.41 34.84
C ALA A 288 -10.82 -6.06 36.15
N TRP A 289 -11.93 -5.57 36.70
CA TRP A 289 -12.54 -6.06 37.95
C TRP A 289 -13.85 -6.80 37.69
N ASN A 290 -14.22 -6.96 36.42
CA ASN A 290 -15.43 -7.65 36.03
C ASN A 290 -15.10 -9.14 35.83
N SER A 291 -15.72 -10.00 36.64
CA SER A 291 -15.49 -11.45 36.63
C SER A 291 -15.83 -12.14 35.30
N ASN A 292 -16.56 -11.46 34.41
CA ASN A 292 -16.87 -11.96 33.07
C ASN A 292 -15.71 -11.80 32.08
N TYR A 293 -14.62 -11.14 32.47
CA TYR A 293 -13.42 -10.96 31.65
C TYR A 293 -12.21 -11.60 32.32
N GLU A 294 -11.38 -12.24 31.51
CA GLU A 294 -10.10 -12.80 31.93
C GLU A 294 -8.94 -11.96 31.38
N GLN A 295 -7.92 -11.73 32.20
CA GLN A 295 -6.71 -11.05 31.75
C GLN A 295 -5.85 -11.99 30.90
N VAL A 296 -5.83 -11.75 29.59
CA VAL A 296 -5.00 -12.52 28.66
C VAL A 296 -3.75 -11.71 28.31
N GLY A 297 -2.70 -11.87 29.11
CA GLY A 297 -1.36 -11.30 28.88
C GLY A 297 -1.20 -9.80 29.16
N THR A 298 -0.24 -9.19 28.47
CA THR A 298 0.22 -7.79 28.61
C THR A 298 0.33 -7.12 27.23
N LEU A 299 0.51 -5.79 27.17
CA LEU A 299 0.69 -5.07 25.90
C LEU A 299 1.81 -5.65 25.03
N ASP A 300 2.94 -6.04 25.63
CA ASP A 300 4.09 -6.59 24.90
C ASP A 300 3.83 -7.99 24.36
N THR A 301 2.82 -8.69 24.89
CA THR A 301 2.40 -10.00 24.42
C THR A 301 1.15 -9.93 23.52
N GLU A 302 0.50 -8.77 23.37
CA GLU A 302 -0.70 -8.55 22.53
C GLU A 302 -0.49 -9.08 21.11
N GLU A 303 0.62 -8.75 20.46
CA GLU A 303 0.90 -9.20 19.09
C GLU A 303 1.02 -10.73 18.99
N LYS A 304 1.65 -11.36 19.99
CA LYS A 304 1.80 -12.82 20.05
C LYS A 304 0.45 -13.50 20.30
N ILE A 305 -0.35 -12.94 21.20
CA ILE A 305 -1.68 -13.45 21.54
C ILE A 305 -2.60 -13.35 20.32
N LEU A 306 -2.69 -12.18 19.68
CA LEU A 306 -3.49 -11.99 18.47
C LEU A 306 -3.05 -12.93 17.34
N LYS A 307 -1.74 -13.17 17.20
CA LYS A 307 -1.22 -14.13 16.23
C LYS A 307 -1.68 -15.56 16.56
N ARG A 308 -1.56 -15.99 17.81
CA ARG A 308 -2.02 -17.31 18.27
C ARG A 308 -3.53 -17.47 18.09
N SER A 309 -4.33 -16.51 18.54
CA SER A 309 -5.79 -16.53 18.36
C SER A 309 -6.18 -16.61 16.88
N LYS A 310 -5.44 -15.92 16.00
CA LYS A 310 -5.66 -16.04 14.55
C LYS A 310 -5.30 -17.43 14.02
N GLU A 311 -4.21 -18.02 14.48
CA GLU A 311 -3.84 -19.39 14.11
C GLU A 311 -4.88 -20.40 14.60
N ASP A 312 -5.37 -20.25 15.83
CA ASP A 312 -6.40 -21.11 16.40
C ASP A 312 -7.74 -20.95 15.65
N PHE A 313 -8.13 -19.72 15.32
CA PHE A 313 -9.29 -19.45 14.45
C PHE A 313 -9.18 -20.15 13.08
N LEU A 314 -7.98 -20.13 12.48
CA LEU A 314 -7.73 -20.82 11.21
C LEU A 314 -7.77 -22.34 11.37
N LYS A 315 -7.18 -22.89 12.44
CA LYS A 315 -7.18 -24.34 12.75
C LYS A 315 -8.58 -24.87 13.02
N SER A 316 -9.40 -24.11 13.73
CA SER A 316 -10.80 -24.45 14.02
C SER A 316 -11.71 -24.36 12.79
N GLY A 317 -11.18 -24.03 11.60
CA GLY A 317 -11.95 -24.02 10.36
C GLY A 317 -13.00 -22.91 10.27
N LEU A 318 -13.02 -21.96 11.22
CA LEU A 318 -14.06 -20.92 11.34
C LEU A 318 -14.05 -19.92 10.16
N MET A 319 -13.04 -19.96 9.30
CA MET A 319 -12.99 -19.22 8.03
C MET A 319 -14.11 -19.59 7.05
N SER A 320 -14.78 -20.73 7.22
CA SER A 320 -15.91 -21.15 6.37
C SER A 320 -17.28 -20.65 6.86
N ILE A 321 -17.39 -20.14 8.09
CA ILE A 321 -18.67 -19.82 8.75
C ILE A 321 -19.30 -18.51 8.26
N GLY A 322 -18.63 -17.76 7.39
CA GLY A 322 -19.14 -16.51 6.81
C GLY A 322 -19.02 -16.42 5.29
N LYS A 323 -19.08 -17.57 4.59
CA LYS A 323 -19.07 -17.62 3.12
C LYS A 323 -20.47 -17.71 2.54
#